data_AF-A0ABD5QYR7-F1
#
_entry.id   AF-A0ABD5QYR7-F1
#
_cell.length_a   1.000
_cell.length_b   1.000
_cell.length_c   1.000
_cell.angle_alpha   90.00
_cell.angle_beta   90.00
_cell.angle_gamma   90.00
#
_symmetry.space_group_name_H-M   'P 1'
#
loop_
_entity.id
_entity.type
_entity.pdbx_description
1 polymer ?
#
loop_
_entity_poly.entity_id
_entity_poly.type
_entity_poly.pdbx_seq_one_letter_code
_entity_poly.pdbx_strand_id
1 'polypeptide(L)' 'MVLAVPLQGGAVAAFSLLFTLLLFAVHIAMIVWTYNDAQKRSGHPPVLWAIVVFLAPLLGIVLYFIIGRDGGY' A
#
# COMPACT_ATOMS: atom_id res chain seq x y z
N MET A 1 -22.77 3.15 37.61
CA MET A 1 -21.65 2.73 36.73
C MET A 1 -22.10 2.85 35.28
N VAL A 2 -22.20 4.07 34.76
CA VAL A 2 -22.64 4.36 33.39
C VAL A 2 -21.97 5.67 32.98
N LEU A 3 -21.57 5.80 31.69
CA LEU A 3 -21.14 6.99 30.93
C LEU A 3 -19.71 7.00 30.34
N ALA A 4 -18.85 5.99 30.59
CA ALA A 4 -17.53 5.93 29.93
C ALA A 4 -17.57 5.37 28.48
N VAL A 5 -18.61 4.60 28.14
CA VAL A 5 -18.71 3.83 26.89
C VAL A 5 -18.94 4.67 25.60
N PRO A 6 -19.72 5.77 25.59
CA PRO A 6 -20.03 6.47 24.33
C PRO A 6 -18.86 7.29 23.76
N LEU A 7 -18.10 7.96 24.64
CA LEU A 7 -16.96 8.80 24.23
C LEU A 7 -15.79 7.96 23.72
N GLN A 8 -15.57 6.78 24.32
CA GLN A 8 -14.59 5.79 23.85
C GLN A 8 -14.96 5.27 22.46
N GLY A 9 -16.26 5.00 22.19
CA GLY A 9 -16.73 4.60 20.87
C GLY A 9 -16.48 5.65 19.78
N GLY A 10 -16.73 6.93 20.07
CA GLY A 10 -16.47 8.02 19.14
C GLY A 10 -14.99 8.22 18.81
N ALA A 11 -14.12 8.19 19.83
CA ALA A 11 -12.67 8.31 19.64
C ALA A 11 -12.08 7.11 18.88
N VAL A 12 -12.52 5.89 19.20
CA VAL A 12 -12.11 4.67 18.49
C VAL A 12 -12.57 4.73 17.03
N ALA A 13 -13.80 5.13 16.74
CA ALA A 13 -14.31 5.25 15.38
C ALA A 13 -13.52 6.26 14.54
N ALA A 14 -13.22 7.44 15.09
CA ALA A 14 -12.43 8.46 14.42
C ALA A 14 -10.99 7.97 14.16
N PHE A 15 -10.36 7.33 15.15
CA PHE A 15 -9.02 6.76 14.99
C PHE A 15 -9.00 5.66 13.93
N SER A 16 -9.95 4.72 13.97
CA SER A 16 -10.06 3.64 12.99
C SER A 16 -10.24 4.18 11.58
N LEU A 17 -11.08 5.20 11.38
CA LEU A 17 -11.27 5.84 10.08
C LEU A 17 -9.97 6.46 9.56
N LEU A 18 -9.30 7.26 10.38
CA LEU A 18 -8.03 7.91 10.01
C LEU A 18 -6.94 6.88 9.70
N PHE A 19 -6.87 5.81 10.50
CA PHE A 19 -5.92 4.73 10.28
C PHE A 19 -6.19 3.97 8.97
N THR A 20 -7.45 3.64 8.68
CA THR A 20 -7.82 3.01 7.41
C THR A 20 -7.54 3.93 6.22
N LEU A 21 -7.82 5.23 6.32
CA LEU A 21 -7.49 6.21 5.27
C LEU A 21 -5.98 6.30 5.05
N LEU A 22 -5.19 6.29 6.12
CA LEU A 22 -3.73 6.26 6.04
C LEU A 22 -3.25 5.00 5.32
N LEU A 23 -3.74 3.82 5.71
CA LEU A 23 -3.39 2.56 5.06
C LEU A 23 -3.79 2.54 3.59
N PHE A 24 -4.96 3.11 3.25
CA PHE A 24 -5.41 3.25 1.87
C PHE A 24 -4.49 4.18 1.05
N ALA A 25 -4.08 5.31 1.63
CA ALA A 25 -3.12 6.21 0.99
C ALA A 25 -1.75 5.55 0.79
N VAL A 26 -1.26 4.79 1.78
CA VAL A 26 -0.03 3.99 1.66
C VAL A 26 -0.17 2.93 0.56
N HIS A 27 -1.33 2.27 0.47
CA HIS A 27 -1.59 1.28 -0.58
C HIS A 27 -1.54 1.90 -1.98
N ILE A 28 -2.20 3.04 -2.20
CA ILE A 28 -2.11 3.77 -3.48
C ILE A 28 -0.67 4.22 -3.75
N ALA A 29 0.02 4.78 -2.74
CA ALA A 29 1.39 5.25 -2.89
C ALA A 29 2.33 4.12 -3.33
N MET A 30 2.18 2.91 -2.78
CA MET A 30 2.93 1.73 -3.20
C MET A 30 2.70 1.40 -4.67
N ILE A 31 1.45 1.36 -5.14
CA ILE A 31 1.10 1.04 -6.53
C ILE A 31 1.71 2.07 -7.49
N VAL A 32 1.49 3.36 -7.20
CA VAL A 32 1.98 4.47 -8.03
C VAL A 32 3.51 4.51 -8.05
N TRP A 33 4.15 4.28 -6.89
CA TRP A 33 5.59 4.19 -6.80
C TRP A 33 6.14 3.03 -7.64
N THR A 34 5.60 1.82 -7.51
CA THR A 34 6.04 0.66 -8.26
C THR A 34 5.88 0.87 -9.77
N TYR A 35 4.76 1.46 -10.22
CA TYR A 35 4.58 1.79 -11.63
C TYR A 35 5.65 2.77 -12.14
N ASN A 36 5.87 3.87 -11.42
CA ASN A 36 6.83 4.91 -11.80
C ASN A 36 8.28 4.41 -11.77
N ASP A 37 8.60 3.52 -10.84
CA ASP A 37 9.91 2.92 -10.73
C ASP A 37 10.13 1.87 -11.84
N ALA A 38 9.12 1.04 -12.13
CA ALA A 38 9.16 0.06 -13.22
C ALA A 38 9.32 0.69 -14.60
N GLN A 39 8.75 1.88 -14.84
CA GLN A 39 8.98 2.63 -16.09
C GLN A 39 10.46 2.88 -16.40
N LYS A 40 11.31 2.93 -15.37
CA LYS A 40 12.74 3.25 -15.50
C LYS A 40 13.65 2.05 -15.30
N ARG A 41 13.15 1.01 -14.61
CA ARG A 41 13.98 -0.06 -14.05
C ARG A 41 13.40 -1.45 -14.29
N SER A 42 12.42 -1.62 -15.17
CA SER A 42 11.86 -2.93 -15.51
C SER A 42 11.90 -3.14 -17.02
N GLY A 43 12.43 -4.29 -17.45
CA GLY A 43 12.31 -4.79 -18.82
C GLY A 43 10.92 -5.34 -19.13
N HIS A 44 10.08 -5.55 -18.10
CA HIS A 44 8.67 -5.91 -18.24
C HIS A 44 7.74 -4.69 -18.22
N PRO A 45 6.51 -4.80 -18.78
CA PRO A 45 5.53 -3.72 -18.76
C PRO A 45 5.28 -3.19 -17.34
N PRO A 46 5.40 -1.87 -17.08
CA PRO A 46 5.24 -1.29 -15.73
C PRO A 46 3.88 -1.56 -15.09
N VAL A 47 2.83 -1.67 -15.91
CA VAL A 47 1.46 -1.97 -15.45
C VAL A 47 1.35 -3.36 -14.81
N LEU A 48 2.17 -4.34 -15.24
CA LEU A 48 2.21 -5.68 -14.64
C LEU A 48 2.52 -5.57 -13.15
N TRP A 49 3.59 -4.84 -12.81
CA TRP A 49 4.04 -4.70 -11.43
C TRP A 49 3.07 -3.88 -10.58
N ALA A 50 2.44 -2.86 -11.16
CA ALA A 50 1.37 -2.12 -10.49
C ALA A 50 0.19 -3.05 -10.11
N ILE A 51 -0.22 -3.95 -11.00
CA ILE A 51 -1.29 -4.93 -10.74
C ILE A 51 -0.88 -5.93 -9.66
N VAL A 52 0.36 -6.44 -9.70
CA VAL A 52 0.87 -7.38 -8.69
C VAL A 52 0.86 -6.73 -7.29
N VAL A 53 1.31 -5.48 -7.17
CA VAL A 53 1.29 -4.71 -5.91
C VAL A 53 -0.14 -4.34 -5.48
N PHE A 54 -1.04 -4.07 -6.42
CA PHE A 54 -2.45 -3.84 -6.10
C PHE A 54 -3.10 -5.08 -5.46
N LEU A 55 -2.89 -6.27 -6.03
CA LEU A 55 -3.49 -7.52 -5.53
C LEU A 55 -2.79 -8.06 -4.27
N ALA A 56 -1.48 -7.89 -4.18
CA ALA A 56 -0.68 -8.38 -3.07
C ALA A 56 0.38 -7.32 -2.69
N PRO A 57 0.07 -6.31 -1.85
CA PRO A 57 0.94 -5.15 -1.65
C PRO A 57 2.35 -5.49 -1.17
N LEU A 58 2.49 -6.21 -0.06
CA LEU A 58 3.82 -6.54 0.47
C LEU A 58 4.55 -7.56 -0.40
N LEU A 59 3.87 -8.65 -0.76
CA LEU A 59 4.47 -9.70 -1.61
C LEU A 59 4.83 -9.17 -3.00
N GLY A 60 3.99 -8.31 -3.57
CA GLY A 60 4.21 -7.72 -4.87
C GLY A 60 5.38 -6.77 -4.91
N ILE A 61 5.61 -5.99 -3.84
CA ILE A 61 6.83 -5.18 -3.71
C ILE A 61 8.06 -6.09 -3.63
N VAL A 62 8.01 -7.16 -2.82
CA VAL A 62 9.13 -8.10 -2.70
C VAL A 62 9.44 -8.75 -4.06
N LEU A 63 8.41 -9.23 -4.78
CA LEU A 63 8.57 -9.80 -6.11
C LEU A 63 9.11 -8.78 -7.11
N TYR A 64 8.65 -7.52 -7.05
CA TYR A 64 9.15 -6.45 -7.89
C TYR A 64 10.65 -6.21 -7.67
N PHE A 65 11.13 -6.20 -6.42
CA PHE A 65 12.56 -6.03 -6.14
C PHE A 65 13.42 -7.21 -6.60
N ILE A 66 12.93 -8.44 -6.50
CA ILE A 66 13.70 -9.64 -6.83
C ILE A 66 13.71 -9.93 -8.33
N ILE A 67 12.57 -9.72 -9.00
CA ILE A 67 12.33 -10.18 -10.38
C ILE A 67 12.08 -9.01 -11.32
N GLY A 68 11.33 -8.00 -10.86
CA GLY A 68 10.82 -6.93 -11.71
C GLY A 68 11.74 -5.75 -11.94
N ARG A 69 12.80 -5.63 -11.14
CA ARG A 69 13.69 -4.49 -11.14
C ARG A 69 15.06 -4.89 -11.67
N ASP A 70 15.31 -4.55 -12.93
CA ASP A 70 16.58 -4.74 -13.61
C ASP A 70 17.63 -3.81 -12.98
N GLY A 71 18.67 -4.41 -12.40
CA GLY A 71 19.67 -3.71 -11.58
C GLY A 71 19.38 -3.81 -10.07
N GLY A 72 18.96 -4.99 -9.61
CA GLY A 72 18.71 -5.28 -8.19
C GLY A 72 19.70 -4.61 -7.23
N TYR A 73 19.11 -3.95 -6.23
CA TYR A 73 19.67 -2.95 -5.28
C TYR A 73 20.24 -1.69 -5.95
#